data_AF-A0A534SAZ8-F1
#
_entry.id   AF-A0A534SAZ8-F1
#
_cell.length_a   1.000
_cell.length_b   1.000
_cell.length_c   1.000
_cell.angle_alpha   90.00
_cell.angle_beta   90.00
_cell.angle_gamma   90.00
#
_symmetry.space_group_name_H-M   'P 1'
#
loop_
_entity.id
_entity.type
_entity.pdbx_description
1 polymer ?
#
loop_
_entity_poly.entity_id
_entity_poly.type
_entity_poly.pdbx_seq_one_letter_code
_entity_poly.pdbx_strand_id
1 'polypeptide(L)'
;MRVAVIGAGGWGTALASLLVTAGHHVCLWVRRPGLCERLAHERENALYLPGVPLPRALAYTSLLAQAVTDVELVVLAVPSHAMRAVTSAMAPSLQKVPLIVST
;
A
#
# COMPACT_ATOMS: atom_id res chain seq x y z
N MET A 1 -6.75 12.57 4.26
CA MET A 1 -7.50 11.49 3.59
C MET A 1 -7.00 10.13 4.04
N ARG A 2 -7.84 9.11 3.97
CA ARG A 2 -7.47 7.68 4.12
C ARG A 2 -7.09 7.10 2.77
N VAL A 3 -5.87 6.59 2.64
CA VAL A 3 -5.28 6.13 1.38
C VAL A 3 -4.79 4.70 1.50
N ALA A 4 -5.16 3.86 0.54
CA ALA A 4 -4.54 2.56 0.35
C ALA A 4 -3.48 2.67 -0.76
N VAL A 5 -2.27 2.19 -0.50
CA VAL A 5 -1.28 1.96 -1.57
C VAL A 5 -1.15 0.46 -1.78
N ILE A 6 -1.48 0.00 -2.97
CA ILE A 6 -1.53 -1.43 -3.31
C ILE A 6 -0.27 -1.77 -4.09
N GLY A 7 0.69 -2.41 -3.40
CA GLY A 7 1.96 -2.84 -3.99
C GLY A 7 3.16 -2.33 -3.21
N ALA A 8 3.84 -3.22 -2.48
CA ALA A 8 5.04 -2.91 -1.69
C ALA A 8 6.36 -3.07 -2.47
N GLY A 9 6.34 -2.73 -3.76
CA GLY A 9 7.58 -2.56 -4.56
C GLY A 9 8.24 -1.22 -4.26
N GLY A 10 9.35 -0.91 -4.95
CA GLY A 10 10.12 0.31 -4.67
C GLY A 10 9.27 1.58 -4.84
N TRP A 11 8.54 1.65 -5.96
CA TRP A 11 7.68 2.79 -6.27
C TRP A 11 6.48 2.93 -5.33
N GLY A 12 5.73 1.85 -5.07
CA GLY A 12 4.60 1.91 -4.14
C GLY A 12 5.03 2.22 -2.71
N THR A 13 6.21 1.75 -2.28
CA THR A 13 6.78 2.10 -0.97
C THR A 13 7.15 3.59 -0.90
N ALA A 14 7.79 4.13 -1.95
CA ALA A 14 8.14 5.55 -2.02
C ALA A 14 6.89 6.44 -2.01
N LEU A 15 5.86 6.10 -2.79
CA LEU A 15 4.58 6.81 -2.81
C LEU A 15 3.87 6.76 -1.45
N ALA A 16 3.86 5.60 -0.80
CA ALA A 16 3.29 5.47 0.54
C ALA A 16 4.00 6.38 1.55
N SER A 17 5.34 6.41 1.52
CA SER A 17 6.15 7.30 2.36
C SER A 17 5.86 8.79 2.09
N LEU A 18 5.78 9.17 0.81
CA LEU A 18 5.46 10.54 0.39
C LEU A 18 4.08 10.97 0.88
N LEU A 19 3.06 10.12 0.70
CA LEU A 19 1.68 10.43 1.08
C LEU A 19 1.52 10.55 2.61
N VAL A 20 2.25 9.75 3.39
CA VAL A 20 2.29 9.95 4.85
C VAL A 20 2.94 11.29 5.20
N THR A 21 4.05 11.63 4.54
CA THR A 21 4.76 12.90 4.74
C THR A 21 3.90 14.10 4.37
N ALA A 22 3.02 13.95 3.37
CA ALA A 22 2.03 14.94 2.98
C ALA A 22 0.80 15.02 3.93
N GLY A 23 0.78 14.26 5.04
CA GLY A 23 -0.25 14.35 6.07
C GLY A 23 -1.46 13.43 5.85
N HIS A 24 -1.37 12.43 4.98
CA HIS A 24 -2.45 11.45 4.78
C HIS A 24 -2.29 10.23 5.70
N HIS A 25 -3.42 9.58 6.02
CA HIS A 25 -3.42 8.28 6.69
C HIS A 25 -3.26 7.19 5.64
N VAL A 26 -2.10 6.53 5.60
CA VAL A 26 -1.76 5.59 4.53
C VAL A 26 -1.61 4.18 5.08
N CYS A 27 -2.23 3.21 4.38
CA CYS A 27 -1.97 1.79 4.56
C CYS A 27 -1.30 1.23 3.31
N LEU A 28 -0.10 0.67 3.45
CA LEU A 28 0.60 -0.05 2.39
C LEU A 28 0.20 -1.53 2.42
N TRP A 29 -0.41 -2.02 1.35
CA TRP A 29 -0.66 -3.44 1.17
C TRP A 29 0.60 -4.16 0.71
N VAL A 30 1.01 -5.15 1.50
CA VAL A 30 2.21 -5.97 1.29
C VAL A 30 1.77 -7.41 1.06
N ARG A 31 1.80 -7.87 -0.20
CA ARG A 31 1.32 -9.21 -0.58
C ARG A 31 1.85 -10.36 0.29
N ARG A 32 3.11 -10.29 0.72
CA ARG A 32 3.78 -11.35 1.50
C ARG A 32 3.72 -11.01 2.99
N PRO A 33 3.08 -11.82 3.85
CA PRO A 33 2.99 -11.57 5.30
C PRO A 33 4.34 -11.36 5.97
N GLY A 34 5.33 -12.24 5.69
CA GLY A 34 6.67 -12.09 6.26
C GLY A 34 7.37 -10.79 5.84
N LEU A 35 7.11 -10.26 4.64
CA LEU A 35 7.60 -8.93 4.28
C LEU A 35 6.85 -7.84 5.05
N CYS A 36 5.53 -7.97 5.19
CA CYS A 36 4.70 -7.02 5.94
C CYS A 36 5.19 -6.83 7.38
N GLU A 37 5.45 -7.93 8.07
CA GLU A 37 5.95 -7.93 9.44
C GLU A 37 7.34 -7.27 9.54
N ARG A 38 8.26 -7.62 8.63
CA ARG A 38 9.57 -6.97 8.56
C ARG A 38 9.45 -5.46 8.34
N LEU A 39 8.63 -5.01 7.40
CA LEU A 39 8.46 -3.57 7.14
C LEU A 39 7.90 -2.84 8.37
N ALA A 40 6.96 -3.47 9.10
CA ALA A 40 6.40 -2.89 10.32
C ALA A 40 7.44 -2.78 11.45
N HIS A 41 8.37 -3.74 11.53
CA HIS A 41 9.42 -3.79 12.54
C HIS A 41 10.64 -2.93 12.20
N GLU A 42 11.24 -3.16 11.03
CA GLU A 42 12.47 -2.52 10.56
C GLU A 42 12.24 -1.08 10.10
N ARG A 43 11.00 -0.75 9.66
CA ARG A 43 10.65 0.56 9.11
C ARG A 43 11.54 0.97 7.94
N GLU A 44 11.95 0.00 7.14
CA GLU A 44 12.68 0.17 5.89
C GLU A 44 12.26 -0.95 4.94
N ASN A 45 12.16 -0.67 3.63
CA ASN A 45 11.99 -1.72 2.62
C ASN A 45 13.33 -2.03 1.97
N ALA A 46 14.25 -2.65 2.71
CA ALA A 46 15.61 -2.92 2.22
C ALA A 46 15.67 -3.74 0.91
N LEU A 47 14.60 -4.50 0.61
CA LEU A 47 14.53 -5.30 -0.62
C LEU A 47 14.22 -4.46 -1.86
N TYR A 48 13.42 -3.41 -1.74
CA TYR A 48 12.89 -2.66 -2.90
C TYR A 48 13.18 -1.16 -2.87
N LEU A 49 13.60 -0.62 -1.73
CA LEU A 49 13.95 0.78 -1.52
C LEU A 49 15.01 0.89 -0.40
N PRO A 50 16.24 0.38 -0.63
CA PRO A 50 17.28 0.32 0.40
C PRO A 50 17.77 1.71 0.83
N GLY A 51 18.06 1.85 2.12
CA GLY A 51 18.58 3.08 2.73
C GLY A 51 17.54 4.18 2.97
N VAL A 52 16.25 3.91 2.72
CA VAL A 52 15.18 4.90 2.91
C VAL A 52 14.33 4.54 4.13
N PRO A 53 14.42 5.32 5.23
CA PRO A 53 13.58 5.10 6.39
C PRO A 53 12.12 5.42 6.07
N LEU A 54 11.22 4.56 6.53
CA LEU A 54 9.78 4.68 6.34
C LEU A 54 9.13 5.38 7.54
N PRO A 55 8.17 6.30 7.30
CA PRO A 55 7.49 7.02 8.36
C PRO A 55 6.85 6.09 9.40
N ARG A 56 6.94 6.45 10.69
CA ARG A 56 6.30 5.68 11.78
C ARG A 56 4.78 5.61 11.65
N ALA A 57 4.17 6.63 11.05
CA ALA A 57 2.73 6.69 10.81
C ALA A 57 2.26 5.83 9.62
N LEU A 58 3.18 5.30 8.80
CA LEU A 58 2.81 4.38 7.73
C LEU A 58 2.34 3.06 8.34
N ALA A 59 1.12 2.66 7.99
CA ALA A 59 0.56 1.35 8.35
C ALA A 59 0.86 0.32 7.25
N TYR A 60 0.91 -0.95 7.64
CA TYR A 60 1.15 -2.07 6.74
C TYR A 60 0.11 -3.16 7.00
N THR A 61 -0.32 -3.85 5.95
CA THR A 61 -1.11 -5.07 6.08
C THR A 61 -0.84 -6.01 4.91
N SER A 62 -0.92 -7.32 5.16
CA SER A 62 -0.95 -8.32 4.09
C SER A 62 -2.36 -8.68 3.65
N LEU A 63 -3.39 -8.17 4.35
CA LEU A 63 -4.79 -8.45 4.05
C LEU A 63 -5.36 -7.33 3.19
N LEU A 64 -5.63 -7.65 1.92
CA LEU A 64 -6.09 -6.67 0.93
C LEU A 64 -7.39 -5.99 1.35
N ALA A 65 -8.32 -6.74 1.95
CA ALA A 65 -9.58 -6.20 2.46
C ALA A 65 -9.37 -5.12 3.53
N GLN A 66 -8.40 -5.31 4.43
CA GLN A 66 -8.07 -4.33 5.46
C GLN A 66 -7.47 -3.06 4.86
N ALA A 67 -6.60 -3.21 3.85
CA ALA A 67 -5.96 -2.06 3.20
C ALA A 67 -6.97 -1.09 2.57
N VAL A 68 -8.09 -1.62 2.06
CA VAL A 68 -9.11 -0.83 1.34
C VAL A 68 -10.37 -0.53 2.16
N THR A 69 -10.35 -0.81 3.47
CA THR A 69 -11.48 -0.51 4.34
C THR A 69 -11.58 0.99 4.60
N ASP A 70 -12.74 1.58 4.27
CA ASP A 70 -13.07 3.01 4.44
C ASP A 70 -12.02 3.97 3.88
N VAL A 71 -11.48 3.67 2.70
CA VAL A 71 -10.50 4.56 2.03
C VAL A 71 -11.17 5.47 1.01
N GLU A 72 -10.60 6.66 0.85
CA GLU A 72 -11.05 7.67 -0.12
C GLU A 72 -10.28 7.58 -1.43
N LEU A 73 -9.03 7.09 -1.36
CA LEU A 73 -8.11 6.94 -2.49
C LEU A 73 -7.42 5.58 -2.44
N VAL A 74 -7.34 4.93 -3.59
CA VAL A 74 -6.49 3.75 -3.83
C VAL A 74 -5.45 4.09 -4.89
N VAL A 75 -4.18 3.91 -4.54
CA VAL A 75 -3.05 4.01 -5.45
C VAL A 75 -2.62 2.59 -5.84
N LEU A 76 -2.79 2.22 -7.10
CA LEU A 76 -2.37 0.94 -7.65
C LEU A 76 -0.94 1.06 -8.16
N ALA A 77 0.01 0.46 -7.43
CA ALA A 77 1.43 0.43 -7.74
C ALA A 77 1.92 -1.04 -7.89
N VAL A 78 1.13 -1.85 -8.60
CA VAL A 78 1.44 -3.26 -8.90
C VAL A 78 1.90 -3.40 -10.35
N PRO A 79 2.71 -4.43 -10.68
CA PRO A 79 3.07 -4.72 -12.06
C PRO A 79 1.83 -4.93 -12.94
N SER A 80 1.87 -4.49 -14.20
CA SER A 80 0.71 -4.53 -15.11
C SER A 80 0.09 -5.92 -15.27
N HIS A 81 0.92 -6.97 -15.29
CA HIS A 81 0.43 -8.37 -15.38
C HIS A 81 -0.37 -8.82 -14.14
N ALA A 82 -0.14 -8.19 -12.98
CA ALA A 82 -0.83 -8.49 -11.74
C ALA A 82 -2.09 -7.64 -11.53
N MET A 83 -2.26 -6.55 -12.29
CA MET A 83 -3.32 -5.56 -12.13
C MET A 83 -4.70 -6.20 -12.04
N ARG A 84 -5.07 -7.01 -13.05
CA ARG A 84 -6.39 -7.68 -13.10
C ARG A 84 -6.66 -8.51 -11.86
N ALA A 85 -5.72 -9.38 -11.49
CA ALA A 85 -5.88 -10.28 -10.35
C ALA A 85 -6.06 -9.50 -9.04
N VAL A 86 -5.26 -8.45 -8.85
CA VAL A 86 -5.31 -7.60 -7.66
C VAL A 86 -6.63 -6.83 -7.59
N THR A 87 -7.05 -6.18 -8.68
CA THR A 87 -8.31 -5.43 -8.70
C THR A 87 -9.52 -6.34 -8.53
N SER A 88 -9.50 -7.55 -9.11
CA SER A 88 -10.56 -8.54 -8.94
C SER A 88 -10.65 -9.05 -7.50
N ALA A 89 -9.53 -9.24 -6.80
CA ALA A 89 -9.51 -9.62 -5.39
C ALA A 89 -9.90 -8.46 -4.46
N MET A 90 -9.62 -7.22 -4.86
CA MET A 90 -9.95 -6.00 -4.12
C MET A 90 -11.45 -5.68 -4.18
N ALA A 91 -12.08 -5.83 -5.36
CA ALA A 91 -13.44 -5.38 -5.64
C ALA A 91 -14.50 -5.83 -4.61
N PRO A 92 -14.53 -7.08 -4.12
CA PRO A 92 -15.52 -7.53 -3.14
C PRO A 92 -15.41 -6.84 -1.77
N SER A 93 -14.26 -6.21 -1.47
CA SER A 93 -14.01 -5.53 -0.18
C SER A 93 -14.37 -4.05 -0.21
N LEU A 94 -14.72 -3.50 -1.38
CA LEU A 94 -15.05 -2.09 -1.54
C LEU A 94 -16.52 -1.84 -1.20
N GLN A 95 -16.79 -1.22 -0.05
CA GLN A 95 -18.15 -0.79 0.32
C GLN A 95 -18.66 0.37 -0.56
N LYS A 96 -17.74 1.23 -0.99
CA LYS A 96 -17.93 2.31 -1.95
C LYS A 96 -16.72 2.33 -2.87
N VAL A 97 -16.89 2.80 -4.11
CA VAL A 97 -15.78 2.92 -5.06
C VAL A 97 -14.99 4.19 -4.71
N PRO A 98 -13.73 4.08 -4.24
CA PRO A 98 -12.88 5.25 -3.99
C PRO A 98 -12.38 5.84 -5.31
N LEU A 99 -11.71 7.00 -5.24
CA LEU A 99 -10.87 7.42 -6.36
C LEU A 99 -9.75 6.39 -6.55
N ILE A 100 -9.58 5.88 -7.77
CA ILE A 100 -8.53 4.91 -8.10
C ILE A 100 -7.54 5.58 -9.04
N VAL A 101 -6.27 5.59 -8.65
CA VAL A 101 -5.16 6.10 -9.45
C VAL A 101 -4.19 4.96 -9.71
N SER A 102 -3.81 4.75 -10.97
CA SER A 102 -2.79 3.78 -11.36
C SER A 102 -1.50 4.53 -11.72
N THR A 103 -0.36 3.98 -11.31
CA THR A 103 0.98 4.53 -11.60
C THR A 103 1.89 3.48 -12.20
#